data_AF-A0A846XTP9-F1
#
_entry.id   AF-A0A846XTP9-F1
#
_cell.length_a   1.000
_cell.length_b   1.000
_cell.length_c   1.000
_cell.angle_alpha   90.00
_cell.angle_beta   90.00
_cell.angle_gamma   90.00
#
_symmetry.space_group_name_H-M   'P 1'
#
loop_
_entity.id
_entity.type
_entity.pdbx_description
1 polymer ?
#
loop_
_entity_poly.entity_id
_entity_poly.type
_entity_poly.pdbx_seq_one_letter_code
_entity_poly.pdbx_strand_id
1 'polypeptide(L)'
;MTNIDPAKMRALAVEIRSHASTVHSGAPIAKPSRDAARSQMTNSDLAVKIEESLQAMDRVVQYHAGRQTWFADELDRQAVAFEGADQNFLSRLCG
;
A
#
# COMPACT_ATOMS: atom_id res chain seq x y z
N MET A 1 23.60 -17.26 10.11
CA MET A 1 22.21 -17.63 9.77
C MET A 1 21.32 -16.45 10.13
N THR A 2 20.74 -15.78 9.14
CA THR A 2 19.78 -14.71 9.36
C THR A 2 18.54 -15.34 9.99
N ASN A 3 18.13 -14.87 11.16
CA ASN A 3 16.98 -15.39 11.89
C ASN A 3 15.69 -14.88 11.22
N ILE A 4 15.31 -15.51 10.11
CA ILE A 4 14.13 -15.17 9.33
C ILE A 4 12.98 -16.05 9.82
N ASP A 5 11.94 -15.39 10.32
CA ASP A 5 10.75 -16.02 10.88
C ASP A 5 9.56 -15.77 9.92
N PRO A 6 9.13 -16.80 9.15
CA PRO A 6 8.03 -16.67 8.20
C PRO A 6 6.71 -16.22 8.84
N ALA A 7 6.46 -16.55 10.11
CA ALA A 7 5.25 -16.13 10.81
C ALA A 7 5.28 -14.61 11.07
N LYS A 8 6.44 -14.06 11.47
CA LYS A 8 6.62 -12.61 11.63
C LYS A 8 6.55 -11.87 10.30
N MET A 9 7.05 -12.46 9.22
CA MET A 9 6.94 -11.88 7.88
C MET A 9 5.48 -11.72 7.45
N ARG A 10 4.66 -12.75 7.68
CA ARG A 10 3.22 -12.69 7.40
C ARG A 10 2.48 -11.69 8.28
N ALA A 11 2.81 -11.65 9.57
CA ALA A 11 2.23 -10.66 10.48
C ALA A 11 2.51 -9.24 10.00
N LEU A 12 3.76 -8.95 9.62
CA LEU A 12 4.13 -7.67 9.04
C LEU A 12 3.40 -7.38 7.72
N ALA A 13 3.26 -8.38 6.83
CA ALA A 13 2.51 -8.22 5.59
C ALA A 13 1.04 -7.83 5.85
N VAL A 14 0.39 -8.42 6.86
CA VAL A 14 -0.98 -8.06 7.27
C VAL A 14 -1.04 -6.62 7.78
N GLU A 15 -0.12 -6.21 8.65
CA GLU A 15 -0.06 -4.85 9.17
C GLU A 15 0.12 -3.81 8.05
N ILE A 16 1.02 -4.08 7.10
CA ILE A 16 1.29 -3.19 5.97
C ILE A 16 0.06 -3.08 5.06
N ARG A 17 -0.67 -4.18 4.81
CA ARG A 17 -1.94 -4.12 4.05
C ARG A 17 -3.01 -3.31 4.77
N SER A 18 -3.12 -3.49 6.08
CA SER A 18 -4.06 -2.70 6.89
C SER A 18 -3.73 -1.21 6.78
N HIS A 19 -2.46 -0.85 6.95
CA HIS A 19 -2.00 0.53 6.80
C HIS A 19 -2.22 1.08 5.39
N ALA A 20 -1.92 0.31 4.34
CA ALA A 20 -2.18 0.68 2.95
C ALA A 20 -3.67 0.96 2.70
N SER A 21 -4.54 0.15 3.30
CA SER A 21 -5.99 0.31 3.19
C SER A 21 -6.47 1.59 3.89
N THR A 22 -5.92 1.90 5.07
CA THR A 22 -6.20 3.15 5.78
C THR A 22 -5.70 4.38 5.02
N VAL A 23 -4.51 4.31 4.42
CA VAL A 23 -3.98 5.40 3.60
C VAL A 23 -4.85 5.59 2.36
N HIS A 24 -5.26 4.50 1.71
CA HIS A 24 -6.10 4.55 0.53
C HIS A 24 -7.50 5.11 0.81
N SER A 25 -8.10 4.81 1.96
CA SER A 25 -9.46 5.26 2.30
C SER A 25 -9.59 6.78 2.48
N GLY A 26 -8.47 7.48 2.70
CA GLY A 26 -8.43 8.94 2.71
C GLY A 26 -8.50 9.59 1.32
N ALA A 27 -8.33 8.80 0.25
CA ALA A 27 -8.47 9.26 -1.12
C ALA A 27 -9.82 8.83 -1.73
N PRO A 28 -10.41 9.63 -2.65
CA PRO A 28 -9.94 10.92 -3.11
C PRO A 28 -10.21 12.06 -2.09
N ILE A 29 -9.19 12.87 -1.80
CA ILE A 29 -9.18 13.87 -0.72
C ILE A 29 -10.22 14.94 -0.98
N ALA A 30 -11.18 15.15 -0.08
CA ALA A 30 -12.16 16.24 -0.16
C ALA A 30 -12.89 16.36 -1.52
N LYS A 31 -13.13 15.25 -2.22
CA LYS A 31 -13.76 15.25 -3.56
C LYS A 31 -15.07 16.06 -3.63
N PRO A 32 -16.05 15.90 -2.72
CA PRO A 32 -17.28 16.69 -2.78
C PRO A 32 -17.03 18.20 -2.67
N SER A 33 -16.11 18.61 -1.80
CA SER A 33 -15.75 20.02 -1.62
C SER A 33 -15.03 20.61 -2.82
N ARG A 34 -14.15 19.83 -3.48
CA ARG A 34 -13.46 20.24 -4.71
C ARG A 34 -14.43 20.42 -5.87
N ASP A 35 -15.30 19.43 -6.08
CA ASP A 35 -16.30 19.45 -7.15
C ASP A 35 -17.28 20.63 -6.96
N ALA A 36 -17.67 20.92 -5.70
CA ALA A 36 -18.49 22.07 -5.36
C ALA A 36 -17.75 23.41 -5.58
N ALA A 37 -16.51 23.53 -5.13
CA ALA A 37 -15.70 24.74 -5.35
C ALA A 37 -15.50 25.01 -6.84
N ARG A 38 -15.26 23.96 -7.64
CA ARG A 38 -15.04 24.10 -9.08
C ARG A 38 -16.30 24.56 -9.82
N SER A 39 -17.47 24.04 -9.42
CA SER A 39 -18.75 24.45 -10.02
C SER A 39 -19.13 25.89 -9.65
N GLN A 40 -18.81 26.36 -8.43
CA GLN A 40 -19.15 27.71 -7.96
C GLN A 40 -18.11 28.78 -8.36
N MET A 41 -16.86 28.39 -8.62
CA MET A 41 -15.74 29.30 -8.91
C MET A 41 -15.20 29.06 -10.33
N THR A 42 -16.08 29.10 -11.32
CA THR A 42 -15.81 28.62 -12.69
C THR A 42 -14.64 29.33 -13.38
N ASN A 43 -14.38 30.60 -13.05
CA ASN A 43 -13.30 31.43 -13.61
C ASN A 43 -12.16 31.72 -12.62
N SER A 44 -12.08 31.00 -11.49
CA SER A 44 -11.05 31.25 -10.49
C SER A 44 -9.82 30.37 -10.70
N ASP A 45 -8.70 30.99 -11.05
CA ASP A 45 -7.39 30.32 -11.12
C ASP A 45 -6.99 29.70 -9.77
N LEU A 46 -7.43 30.28 -8.65
CA LEU A 46 -7.19 29.73 -7.33
C LEU A 46 -7.91 28.39 -7.14
N ALA A 47 -9.19 28.31 -7.54
CA ALA A 47 -9.97 27.08 -7.44
C ALA A 47 -9.38 25.97 -8.32
N VAL A 48 -8.91 26.32 -9.52
CA VAL A 48 -8.20 25.38 -10.42
C VAL A 48 -6.94 24.84 -9.77
N LYS A 49 -6.07 25.71 -9.24
CA LYS A 49 -4.81 25.29 -8.60
C LYS A 49 -5.03 24.43 -7.36
N ILE A 50 -6.06 24.72 -6.56
CA ILE A 50 -6.43 23.90 -5.39
C ILE A 50 -6.88 22.51 -5.86
N GLU A 51 -7.72 22.44 -6.89
CA GLU A 51 -8.17 21.15 -7.46
C GLU A 51 -6.98 20.32 -7.96
N GLU A 52 -6.12 20.91 -8.78
CA GLU A 52 -4.93 20.25 -9.35
C GLU A 52 -3.99 19.75 -8.25
N SER A 53 -3.76 20.56 -7.21
CA SER A 53 -2.90 20.20 -6.09
C SER A 53 -3.47 18.99 -5.34
N LEU A 54 -4.77 19.00 -5.06
CA LEU A 54 -5.42 17.90 -4.36
C LEU A 54 -5.53 16.63 -5.23
N GLN A 55 -5.70 16.77 -6.55
CA GLN A 55 -5.64 15.64 -7.48
C GLN A 55 -4.22 15.05 -7.57
N ALA A 56 -3.19 15.89 -7.51
CA ALA A 56 -1.80 15.43 -7.43
C ALA A 56 -1.55 14.67 -6.12
N MET A 57 -2.09 15.16 -4.99
CA MET A 57 -2.04 14.44 -3.72
C MET A 57 -2.76 13.09 -3.77
N ASP A 58 -3.91 12.99 -4.45
CA ASP A 58 -4.61 11.71 -4.66
C ASP A 58 -3.69 10.69 -5.34
N ARG A 59 -2.92 11.11 -6.36
CA ARG A 59 -1.96 10.24 -7.05
C ARG A 59 -0.82 9.78 -6.13
N VAL A 60 -0.33 10.66 -5.27
CA VAL A 60 0.71 10.34 -4.28
C VAL A 60 0.21 9.30 -3.28
N VAL A 61 -1.01 9.49 -2.75
CA VAL A 61 -1.65 8.54 -1.84
C VAL A 61 -1.84 7.18 -2.51
N GLN A 62 -2.35 7.16 -3.74
CA GLN A 62 -2.51 5.93 -4.53
C GLN A 62 -1.18 5.22 -4.77
N TYR A 63 -0.13 5.97 -5.12
CA TYR A 63 1.21 5.41 -5.33
C TYR A 63 1.76 4.75 -4.06
N HIS A 64 1.69 5.43 -2.91
CA HIS A 64 2.23 4.90 -1.67
C HIS A 64 1.42 3.72 -1.14
N ALA A 65 0.09 3.78 -1.19
CA ALA A 65 -0.76 2.64 -0.84
C ALA A 65 -0.47 1.44 -1.73
N GLY A 66 -0.34 1.65 -3.05
CA GLY A 66 0.02 0.59 -4.00
C GLY A 66 1.40 -0.02 -3.71
N ARG A 67 2.39 0.81 -3.37
CA ARG A 67 3.74 0.34 -3.03
C ARG A 67 3.77 -0.45 -1.72
N GLN A 68 2.96 -0.07 -0.74
CA GLN A 68 2.80 -0.82 0.51
C GLN A 68 2.16 -2.18 0.26
N THR A 69 1.07 -2.25 -0.51
CA THR A 69 0.44 -3.52 -0.91
C THR A 69 1.43 -4.43 -1.63
N TRP A 70 2.16 -3.90 -2.61
CA TRP A 70 3.19 -4.67 -3.33
C TRP A 70 4.25 -5.24 -2.38
N PHE A 71 4.71 -4.45 -1.41
CA PHE A 71 5.71 -4.90 -0.44
C PHE A 71 5.16 -5.98 0.50
N ALA A 72 3.88 -5.89 0.91
CA ALA A 72 3.25 -6.96 1.67
C ALA A 72 3.14 -8.27 0.86
N ASP A 73 2.84 -8.18 -0.43
CA ASP A 73 2.79 -9.35 -1.31
C ASP A 73 4.18 -9.98 -1.51
N GLU A 74 5.23 -9.15 -1.56
CA GLU A 74 6.62 -9.59 -1.57
C GLU A 74 6.99 -10.34 -0.29
N LEU A 75 6.62 -9.81 0.88
CA LEU A 75 6.88 -10.46 2.18
C LEU A 75 6.21 -11.84 2.25
N ASP A 76 4.95 -11.96 1.83
CA ASP A 76 4.26 -13.24 1.82
C ASP A 76 4.92 -14.24 0.86
N ARG A 77 5.34 -13.79 -0.33
CA ARG A 77 6.03 -14.65 -1.30
C ARG A 77 7.35 -15.17 -0.73
N GLN A 78 8.10 -14.32 -0.05
CA GLN A 78 9.36 -14.74 0.58
C GLN A 78 9.11 -15.68 1.76
N ALA A 79 8.09 -15.44 2.59
CA ALA A 79 7.73 -16.35 3.67
C ALA A 79 7.43 -17.77 3.15
N VAL A 80 6.68 -17.88 2.06
CA VAL A 80 6.41 -19.17 1.40
C VAL A 80 7.69 -19.81 0.86
N ALA A 81 8.59 -19.02 0.24
CA ALA A 81 9.85 -19.53 -0.27
C ALA A 81 10.76 -20.07 0.84
N PHE A 82 10.80 -19.40 2.01
CA PHE A 82 11.57 -19.84 3.17
C PHE A 82 11.04 -21.15 3.75
N GLU A 83 9.73 -21.28 3.92
CA GLU A 83 9.12 -22.53 4.40
C GLU A 83 9.35 -23.69 3.44
N GLY A 84 9.26 -23.44 2.12
CA GLY A 84 9.58 -24.45 1.11
C GLY A 84 11.04 -24.89 1.15
N ALA A 85 11.98 -23.95 1.37
CA ALA A 85 13.39 -24.28 1.53
C ALA A 85 13.67 -25.09 2.79
N ASP A 86 13.03 -24.76 3.91
CA ASP A 86 13.15 -25.48 5.18
C ASP A 86 12.59 -26.91 5.08
N GLN A 87 11.40 -27.08 4.51
CA GLN A 87 10.82 -28.40 4.26
C GLN A 87 11.69 -29.27 3.36
N ASN A 88 12.28 -28.69 2.30
CA ASN A 88 13.21 -29.38 1.42
C ASN A 88 14.53 -29.76 2.12
N PHE A 89 14.98 -28.97 3.09
CA PHE A 89 16.14 -29.30 3.89
C PHE A 89 15.83 -30.46 4.85
N LEU A 90 14.70 -30.40 5.56
CA LEU A 90 14.26 -31.46 6.47
C LEU A 90 14.02 -32.79 5.74
N SER A 91 13.44 -32.77 4.53
CA SER A 91 13.23 -33.98 3.74
C SER A 91 14.52 -34.66 3.30
N ARG A 92 15.61 -33.90 3.10
CA ARG A 92 16.95 -34.44 2.81
C ARG A 92 17.69 -34.98 4.03
N LEU A 93 17.34 -34.52 5.24
CA LEU A 93 17.94 -35.01 6.49
C LEU A 93 17.25 -36.27 7.02
N CYS A 94 15.96 -36.42 6.78
CA CYS A 94 15.14 -37.53 7.27
C CYS A 94 14.88 -38.63 6.22
N GLY A 95 15.41 -38.45 5.00
CA GLY A 95 15.32 -39.40 3.88
C GLY A 95 16.54 -40.28 3.74
#